data_AF-A0A8C6DMZ5-F1
#
_entry.id   AF-A0A8C6DMZ5-F1
#
_cell.length_a   1.000
_cell.length_b   1.000
_cell.length_c   1.000
_cell.angle_alpha   90.00
_cell.angle_beta   90.00
_cell.angle_gamma   90.00
#
_symmetry.space_group_name_H-M   'P 1'
#
loop_
_entity.id
_entity.type
_entity.pdbx_description
1 polymer ?
#
loop_
_entity_poly.entity_id
_entity_poly.type
_entity_poly.pdbx_seq_one_letter_code
_entity_poly.pdbx_strand_id
1 'polypeptide(L)'
;TCPRCCGPWAARKASPGEGYNNPAISGENLIGLSRARRPHNAIFVNFEGDEVPERPMEAAVQTWKKVCTNPVDHRVEEELRKLFDIRPIWSRNALKANISVHPDKLKILLPFVAYYMITGPWRSLWIRFGYDPRKRPEAKIYQVLDFRIRCGMKYGYAPSDMPVKAKRSTYNYSLPITVKKTTSQLVTMHDLKQGLGPSGSASAQKSSPNKYKLKDSVYIFQEGALPPYRQMFYQFCDLNVEELQRVIHRNDGAESSCTERDGWCLPKTTDELRDTMSLMIRQTIRSKRPALFSSPTKADSGKEQLTGESGEDDEEEDEEEEDEFKPSDGSENEMETEMLDYV
;
A
#
# COMPACT_ATOMS: atom_id res chain seq x y z
N THR A 1 -35.12 49.16 39.23
CA THR A 1 -36.42 48.52 39.50
C THR A 1 -36.56 47.28 38.61
N CYS A 2 -36.66 46.11 39.24
CA CYS A 2 -37.11 44.81 38.68
C CYS A 2 -38.58 44.94 38.17
N PRO A 3 -39.28 43.96 37.54
CA PRO A 3 -38.97 42.53 37.35
C PRO A 3 -39.49 41.82 36.06
N ARG A 4 -39.16 40.52 35.99
CA ARG A 4 -39.85 39.37 35.34
C ARG A 4 -41.34 39.54 34.98
N CYS A 5 -41.75 38.91 33.86
CA CYS A 5 -42.99 38.10 33.63
C CYS A 5 -42.86 37.43 32.23
N CYS A 6 -42.57 36.13 32.06
CA CYS A 6 -43.44 34.94 32.14
C CYS A 6 -44.82 35.07 31.47
N GLY A 7 -45.03 34.37 30.33
CA GLY A 7 -46.36 34.01 29.80
C GLY A 7 -46.33 33.41 28.38
N PRO A 8 -47.18 32.41 28.04
CA PRO A 8 -46.83 31.29 27.15
C PRO A 8 -47.52 31.36 25.78
N TRP A 9 -46.81 31.08 24.68
CA TRP A 9 -47.44 30.93 23.35
C TRP A 9 -47.17 29.57 22.72
N ALA A 10 -48.17 28.70 22.92
CA ALA A 10 -48.61 27.55 22.15
C ALA A 10 -47.71 27.03 21.00
N ALA A 11 -47.29 25.77 21.18
CA ALA A 11 -46.80 24.91 20.11
C ALA A 11 -47.87 24.74 19.02
N ARG A 12 -47.61 25.23 17.81
CA ARG A 12 -48.35 24.79 16.61
C ARG A 12 -47.83 23.42 16.21
N LYS A 13 -48.69 22.41 16.32
CA LYS A 13 -48.53 21.11 15.68
C LYS A 13 -48.41 21.33 14.17
N ALA A 14 -47.25 21.01 13.59
CA ALA A 14 -47.13 20.77 12.17
C ALA A 14 -47.44 19.28 11.92
N SER A 15 -48.45 19.02 11.09
CA SER A 15 -48.81 17.68 10.63
C SER A 15 -47.66 17.03 9.85
N PRO A 16 -47.46 15.70 9.90
CA PRO A 16 -46.44 15.03 9.10
C PRO A 16 -46.89 15.04 7.64
N GLY A 17 -46.21 15.83 6.81
CA GLY A 17 -46.31 15.74 5.36
C GLY A 17 -45.83 14.36 4.90
N GLU A 18 -46.62 13.77 4.03
CA GLU A 18 -46.50 12.42 3.48
C GLU A 18 -45.07 12.13 3.02
N GLY A 19 -44.52 11.02 3.54
CA GLY A 19 -43.25 10.48 3.10
C GLY A 19 -43.30 10.14 1.62
N TYR A 20 -42.23 10.51 0.92
CA TYR A 20 -41.96 10.05 -0.44
C TYR A 20 -41.86 8.51 -0.39
N ASN A 21 -42.92 7.82 -0.80
CA ASN A 21 -42.88 6.37 -0.98
C ASN A 21 -42.10 6.08 -2.26
N ASN A 22 -40.92 5.46 -2.12
CA ASN A 22 -40.18 4.96 -3.27
C ASN A 22 -41.04 3.86 -3.94
N PRO A 23 -41.33 3.92 -5.24
CA PRO A 23 -42.13 2.88 -5.88
C PRO A 23 -41.41 1.53 -5.75
N ALA A 24 -42.18 0.46 -5.56
CA ALA A 24 -41.66 -0.91 -5.57
C ALA A 24 -41.22 -1.24 -7.00
N ILE A 25 -39.94 -0.99 -7.31
CA ILE A 25 -39.34 -1.22 -8.61
C ILE A 25 -38.91 -2.70 -8.67
N SER A 26 -39.48 -3.45 -9.60
CA SER A 26 -39.10 -4.82 -9.93
C SER A 26 -37.65 -4.87 -10.42
N GLY A 27 -36.84 -5.74 -9.81
CA GLY A 27 -35.38 -5.75 -9.91
C GLY A 27 -34.77 -6.24 -11.23
N GLU A 28 -35.52 -6.30 -12.33
CA GLU A 28 -35.03 -6.94 -13.57
C GLU A 28 -34.16 -6.03 -14.45
N ASN A 29 -34.15 -4.70 -14.25
CA ASN A 29 -33.35 -3.79 -15.08
C ASN A 29 -32.71 -2.62 -14.31
N LEU A 30 -32.49 -2.75 -13.00
CA LEU A 30 -31.67 -1.78 -12.28
C LEU A 30 -30.20 -2.01 -12.68
N ILE A 31 -29.65 -1.15 -13.52
CA ILE A 31 -28.20 -1.02 -13.66
C ILE A 31 -27.70 -0.50 -12.31
N GLY A 32 -27.36 -1.42 -11.40
CA GLY A 32 -26.75 -1.07 -10.13
C GLY A 32 -25.52 -0.21 -10.38
N LEU A 33 -25.38 0.87 -9.61
CA LEU A 33 -24.18 1.72 -9.58
C LEU A 33 -22.91 0.90 -9.22
N SER A 34 -23.10 -0.30 -8.69
CA SER A 34 -22.08 -1.33 -8.50
C SER A 34 -22.18 -2.38 -9.60
N ARG A 35 -21.21 -2.38 -10.53
CA ARG A 35 -20.89 -3.58 -11.31
C ARG A 35 -20.64 -4.71 -10.32
N ALA A 36 -21.34 -5.84 -10.46
CA ALA A 36 -21.05 -7.05 -9.68
C ALA A 36 -19.55 -7.34 -9.77
N ARG A 37 -18.86 -7.26 -8.63
CA ARG A 37 -17.43 -7.58 -8.57
C ARG A 37 -17.28 -9.07 -8.88
N ARG A 38 -16.30 -9.38 -9.73
CA ARG A 38 -16.04 -10.78 -10.08
C ARG A 38 -15.30 -11.40 -8.89
N PRO A 39 -15.79 -12.51 -8.32
CA PRO A 39 -15.07 -13.17 -7.23
C PRO A 39 -13.73 -13.65 -7.78
N HIS A 40 -12.63 -13.22 -7.16
CA HIS A 40 -11.30 -13.63 -7.59
C HIS A 40 -10.87 -14.97 -6.98
N ASN A 41 -11.76 -15.64 -6.24
CA ASN A 41 -11.61 -17.01 -5.74
C ASN A 41 -10.34 -17.20 -4.88
N ALA A 42 -9.94 -16.19 -4.10
CA ALA A 42 -8.86 -16.30 -3.14
C ALA A 42 -9.32 -17.09 -1.91
N ILE A 43 -8.46 -17.97 -1.39
CA ILE A 43 -8.69 -18.65 -0.12
C ILE A 43 -8.07 -17.81 0.98
N PHE A 44 -8.88 -17.47 1.97
CA PHE A 44 -8.47 -16.68 3.13
C PHE A 44 -8.37 -17.56 4.38
N VAL A 45 -7.27 -17.45 5.12
CA VAL A 45 -6.97 -18.29 6.29
C VAL A 45 -6.68 -17.41 7.50
N ASN A 46 -7.23 -17.79 8.65
CA ASN A 46 -6.96 -17.16 9.94
C ASN A 46 -5.88 -17.94 10.72
N PHE A 47 -5.21 -17.27 11.64
CA PHE A 47 -4.15 -17.86 12.46
C PHE A 47 -4.60 -19.07 13.28
N GLU A 48 -5.83 -19.04 13.80
CA GLU A 48 -6.38 -20.12 14.63
C GLU A 48 -7.04 -21.25 13.83
N GLY A 49 -7.12 -21.15 12.49
CA GLY A 49 -7.80 -22.17 11.68
C GLY A 49 -7.03 -23.49 11.60
N ASP A 50 -7.71 -24.63 11.71
CA ASP A 50 -7.03 -25.93 11.90
C ASP A 50 -6.13 -26.35 10.72
N GLU A 51 -6.57 -26.15 9.48
CA GLU A 51 -5.88 -26.65 8.28
C GLU A 51 -5.57 -25.56 7.25
N VAL A 52 -4.40 -25.68 6.63
CA VAL A 52 -4.00 -24.82 5.52
C VAL A 52 -4.40 -25.46 4.18
N PRO A 53 -4.81 -24.67 3.18
CA PRO A 53 -5.17 -25.22 1.88
C PRO A 53 -3.95 -25.82 1.16
N GLU A 54 -4.13 -27.03 0.62
CA GLU A 54 -3.10 -27.69 -0.20
C GLU A 54 -3.24 -27.38 -1.70
N ARG A 55 -4.39 -26.87 -2.13
CA ARG A 55 -4.71 -26.63 -3.54
C ARG A 55 -5.57 -25.37 -3.69
N PRO A 56 -5.51 -24.70 -4.85
CA PRO A 56 -6.41 -23.60 -5.18
C PRO A 56 -7.85 -24.08 -5.33
N MET A 57 -8.80 -23.14 -5.20
CA MET A 57 -10.20 -23.40 -5.56
C MET A 57 -10.32 -23.76 -7.05
N GLU A 58 -11.19 -24.70 -7.39
CA GLU A 58 -11.43 -25.08 -8.79
C GLU A 58 -11.87 -23.89 -9.65
N ALA A 59 -12.64 -22.96 -9.09
CA ALA A 59 -13.03 -21.73 -9.77
C ALA A 59 -11.83 -20.83 -10.11
N ALA A 60 -10.81 -20.76 -9.24
CA ALA A 60 -9.55 -20.06 -9.51
C ALA A 60 -8.79 -20.71 -10.67
N VAL A 61 -8.71 -22.06 -10.67
CA VAL A 61 -8.08 -22.84 -11.75
C VAL A 61 -8.76 -22.57 -13.09
N GLN A 62 -10.09 -22.61 -13.14
CA GLN A 62 -10.84 -22.35 -14.37
C GLN A 62 -10.69 -20.91 -14.85
N THR A 63 -10.64 -19.95 -13.92
CA THR A 63 -10.46 -18.54 -14.25
C THR A 63 -9.08 -18.29 -14.83
N TRP A 64 -8.03 -18.84 -14.21
CA TRP A 64 -6.67 -18.73 -14.74
C TRP A 64 -6.54 -19.38 -16.11
N LYS A 65 -7.09 -20.59 -16.31
CA LYS A 65 -7.11 -21.26 -17.63
C LYS A 65 -7.76 -20.43 -18.74
N LYS A 66 -8.77 -19.62 -18.42
CA LYS A 66 -9.43 -18.73 -19.40
C LYS A 66 -8.61 -17.49 -19.72
N VAL A 67 -7.81 -16.99 -18.76
CA VAL A 67 -7.01 -15.77 -18.89
C VAL A 67 -5.63 -16.07 -19.47
N CYS A 68 -5.05 -17.22 -19.11
CA CYS A 68 -3.75 -17.71 -19.56
C CYS A 68 -3.83 -18.19 -21.01
N THR A 69 -3.79 -17.25 -21.95
CA THR A 69 -3.94 -17.48 -23.40
C THR A 69 -2.63 -17.27 -24.13
N ASN A 70 -1.78 -16.36 -23.63
CA ASN A 70 -0.53 -16.00 -24.29
C ASN A 70 0.65 -16.78 -23.69
N PRO A 71 1.70 -17.08 -24.47
CA PRO A 71 2.94 -17.68 -23.96
C PRO A 71 3.61 -16.86 -22.84
N VAL A 72 3.40 -15.54 -22.83
CA VAL A 72 3.88 -14.64 -21.77
C VAL A 72 3.21 -14.95 -20.44
N ASP A 73 1.92 -15.28 -20.43
CA ASP A 73 1.18 -15.56 -19.19
C ASP A 73 1.65 -16.87 -18.55
N HIS A 74 1.96 -17.88 -19.37
CA HIS A 74 2.58 -19.13 -18.90
C HIS A 74 3.98 -18.90 -18.31
N ARG A 75 4.79 -18.02 -18.92
CA ARG A 75 6.12 -17.67 -18.37
C ARG A 75 5.99 -16.97 -17.02
N VAL A 76 5.07 -16.02 -16.90
CA VAL A 76 4.80 -15.30 -15.65
C VAL A 76 4.30 -16.26 -14.55
N GLU A 77 3.45 -17.24 -14.90
CA GLU A 77 3.04 -18.29 -13.97
C GLU A 77 4.25 -19.09 -13.47
N GLU A 78 5.11 -19.53 -14.38
CA GLU A 78 6.30 -20.33 -14.03
C GLU A 78 7.29 -19.53 -13.18
N GLU A 79 7.53 -18.26 -13.52
CA GLU A 79 8.35 -17.33 -12.72
C GLU A 79 7.78 -17.16 -11.31
N LEU A 80 6.46 -16.96 -11.19
CA LEU A 80 5.83 -16.81 -9.88
C LEU A 80 5.95 -18.09 -9.05
N ARG A 81 5.78 -19.27 -9.66
CA ARG A 81 6.00 -20.56 -8.96
C ARG A 81 7.44 -20.67 -8.47
N LYS A 82 8.43 -20.32 -9.31
CA LYS A 82 9.86 -20.31 -8.91
C LYS A 82 10.12 -19.36 -7.73
N LEU A 83 9.50 -18.18 -7.71
CA LEU A 83 9.60 -17.26 -6.57
C LEU A 83 9.06 -17.91 -5.28
N PHE A 84 7.93 -18.61 -5.36
CA PHE A 84 7.35 -19.32 -4.23
C PHE A 84 8.15 -20.56 -3.79
N ASP A 85 8.91 -21.18 -4.70
CA ASP A 85 9.81 -22.28 -4.36
C ASP A 85 11.08 -21.78 -3.65
N ILE A 86 11.60 -20.60 -4.02
CA ILE A 86 12.72 -19.95 -3.33
C ILE A 86 12.29 -19.44 -1.95
N ARG A 87 11.12 -18.81 -1.87
CA ARG A 87 10.57 -18.22 -0.65
C ARG A 87 9.07 -18.52 -0.58
N PRO A 88 8.59 -19.28 0.42
CA PRO A 88 7.21 -19.74 0.46
C PRO A 88 6.18 -18.64 0.77
N ILE A 89 6.62 -17.47 1.26
CA ILE A 89 5.74 -16.40 1.75
C ILE A 89 6.16 -15.04 1.21
N TRP A 90 5.25 -14.37 0.51
CA TRP A 90 5.50 -13.08 -0.13
C TRP A 90 4.39 -12.07 0.15
N SER A 91 4.77 -10.81 0.32
CA SER A 91 3.82 -9.68 0.24
C SER A 91 3.48 -9.37 -1.22
N ARG A 92 2.30 -8.78 -1.46
CA ARG A 92 1.89 -8.37 -2.81
C ARG A 92 2.85 -7.35 -3.42
N ASN A 93 3.38 -6.44 -2.60
CA ASN A 93 4.33 -5.42 -3.06
C ASN A 93 5.68 -6.03 -3.44
N ALA A 94 6.19 -6.99 -2.66
CA ALA A 94 7.41 -7.70 -3.01
C ALA A 94 7.24 -8.48 -4.33
N LEU A 95 6.08 -9.12 -4.55
CA LEU A 95 5.80 -9.77 -5.85
C LEU A 95 5.79 -8.77 -7.01
N LYS A 96 5.10 -7.63 -6.88
CA LYS A 96 5.09 -6.58 -7.91
C LYS A 96 6.48 -5.99 -8.19
N ALA A 97 7.38 -6.03 -7.21
CA ALA A 97 8.76 -5.61 -7.40
C ALA A 97 9.65 -6.71 -8.00
N ASN A 98 9.27 -7.98 -7.93
CA ASN A 98 10.07 -9.09 -8.47
C ASN A 98 9.61 -9.56 -9.86
N ILE A 99 8.31 -9.49 -10.15
CA ILE A 99 7.73 -9.93 -11.43
C ILE A 99 7.11 -8.75 -12.21
N SER A 100 7.34 -8.70 -13.52
CA SER A 100 6.70 -7.71 -14.38
C SER A 100 5.40 -8.26 -14.96
N VAL A 101 4.29 -7.97 -14.28
CA VAL A 101 2.96 -8.41 -14.70
C VAL A 101 1.93 -7.32 -14.46
N HIS A 102 0.93 -7.25 -15.32
CA HIS A 102 -0.18 -6.32 -15.13
C HIS A 102 -0.92 -6.62 -13.80
N PRO A 103 -1.24 -5.61 -12.97
CA PRO A 103 -1.89 -5.79 -11.67
C PRO A 103 -3.17 -6.65 -11.72
N ASP A 104 -3.99 -6.49 -12.75
CA ASP A 104 -5.24 -7.26 -12.92
C ASP A 104 -4.99 -8.75 -13.19
N LYS A 105 -3.88 -9.09 -13.86
CA LYS A 105 -3.50 -10.49 -14.09
C LYS A 105 -2.95 -11.10 -12.81
N LEU A 106 -2.11 -10.36 -12.09
CA LEU A 106 -1.57 -10.79 -10.80
C LEU A 106 -2.70 -11.12 -9.80
N LYS A 107 -3.77 -10.33 -9.82
CA LYS A 107 -4.98 -10.51 -9.00
C LYS A 107 -5.74 -11.82 -9.27
N ILE A 108 -5.58 -12.42 -10.45
CA ILE A 108 -6.19 -13.71 -10.79
C ILE A 108 -5.19 -14.84 -10.55
N LEU A 109 -3.91 -14.57 -10.83
CA LEU A 109 -2.83 -15.53 -10.70
C LEU A 109 -2.53 -15.88 -9.24
N LEU A 110 -2.54 -14.91 -8.32
CA LEU A 110 -2.25 -15.12 -6.90
C LEU A 110 -3.17 -16.18 -6.24
N PRO A 111 -4.50 -16.06 -6.33
CA PRO A 111 -5.45 -17.08 -5.86
C PRO A 111 -5.24 -18.49 -6.43
N PHE A 112 -4.61 -18.59 -7.60
CA PHE A 112 -4.33 -19.86 -8.25
C PHE A 112 -3.05 -20.54 -7.72
N VAL A 113 -2.10 -19.79 -7.17
CA VAL A 113 -0.80 -20.32 -6.71
C VAL A 113 -0.61 -20.31 -5.19
N ALA A 114 -1.36 -19.47 -4.47
CA ALA A 114 -1.19 -19.23 -3.05
C ALA A 114 -2.53 -18.93 -2.36
N TYR A 115 -2.54 -19.09 -1.03
CA TYR A 115 -3.61 -18.62 -0.16
C TYR A 115 -3.17 -17.37 0.60
N TYR A 116 -4.14 -16.63 1.14
CA TYR A 116 -3.90 -15.37 1.84
C TYR A 116 -4.15 -15.51 3.34
N MET A 117 -3.21 -15.01 4.15
CA MET A 117 -3.35 -15.01 5.61
C MET A 117 -3.98 -13.71 6.10
N ILE A 118 -5.09 -13.80 6.82
CA ILE A 118 -5.81 -12.64 7.36
C ILE A 118 -5.22 -12.21 8.70
N THR A 119 -5.02 -13.13 9.63
CA THR A 119 -4.60 -12.80 11.00
C THR A 119 -3.24 -13.39 11.37
N GLY A 120 -2.69 -12.91 12.49
CA GLY A 120 -1.44 -13.40 13.04
C GLY A 120 -0.17 -12.78 12.44
N PRO A 121 1.00 -13.42 12.66
CA PRO A 121 2.32 -12.88 12.33
C PRO A 121 2.62 -12.80 10.83
N TRP A 122 1.86 -13.52 10.01
CA TRP A 122 1.97 -13.52 8.54
C TRP A 122 0.78 -12.85 7.87
N ARG A 123 -0.01 -12.07 8.61
CA ARG A 123 -1.14 -11.33 8.05
C ARG A 123 -0.74 -10.50 6.83
N SER A 124 -1.66 -10.37 5.89
CA SER A 124 -1.45 -9.63 4.64
C SER A 124 -0.38 -10.22 3.71
N LEU A 125 -0.01 -11.49 3.90
CA LEU A 125 0.95 -12.19 3.06
C LEU A 125 0.28 -13.33 2.29
N TRP A 126 0.82 -13.61 1.11
CA TRP A 126 0.50 -14.75 0.28
C TRP A 126 1.44 -15.90 0.61
N ILE A 127 0.87 -17.07 0.90
CA ILE A 127 1.59 -18.26 1.29
C ILE A 127 1.33 -19.36 0.25
N ARG A 128 2.40 -20.00 -0.21
CA ARG A 128 2.30 -21.14 -1.14
C ARG A 128 1.43 -22.24 -0.54
N PHE A 129 0.56 -22.83 -1.37
CA PHE A 129 -0.27 -23.95 -0.94
C PHE A 129 0.55 -25.12 -0.35
N GLY A 130 0.02 -25.74 0.70
CA GLY A 130 0.66 -26.84 1.43
C GLY A 130 1.83 -26.42 2.36
N TYR A 131 2.14 -25.12 2.48
CA TYR A 131 3.13 -24.62 3.44
C TYR A 131 2.42 -23.99 4.64
N ASP A 132 2.59 -24.56 5.85
CA ASP A 132 2.06 -23.98 7.09
C ASP A 132 3.18 -23.31 7.89
N PRO A 133 3.23 -21.97 7.99
CA PRO A 133 4.26 -21.27 8.76
C PRO A 133 4.16 -21.50 10.27
N ARG A 134 3.00 -21.90 10.80
CA ARG A 134 2.77 -22.10 12.23
C ARG A 134 3.39 -23.38 12.76
N LYS A 135 3.75 -24.31 11.86
CA LYS A 135 4.38 -25.59 12.18
C LYS A 135 5.90 -25.57 11.97
N ARG A 136 6.44 -24.50 11.38
CA ARG A 136 7.84 -24.40 10.96
C ARG A 136 8.50 -23.16 11.55
N PRO A 137 9.40 -23.30 12.55
CA PRO A 137 10.17 -22.18 13.10
C PRO A 137 10.96 -21.40 12.03
N GLU A 138 11.41 -22.08 10.97
CA GLU A 138 12.07 -21.48 9.81
C GLU A 138 11.25 -20.34 9.18
N ALA A 139 9.93 -20.36 9.30
CA ALA A 139 9.05 -19.32 8.76
C ALA A 139 9.13 -17.98 9.52
N LYS A 140 9.84 -17.94 10.66
CA LYS A 140 10.03 -16.75 11.50
C LYS A 140 10.54 -15.56 10.69
N ILE A 141 11.52 -15.76 9.81
CA ILE A 141 12.11 -14.71 8.98
C ILE A 141 11.13 -14.10 7.97
N TYR A 142 9.99 -14.75 7.72
CA TYR A 142 8.98 -14.26 6.78
C TYR A 142 7.83 -13.52 7.46
N GLN A 143 7.85 -13.39 8.78
CA GLN A 143 6.85 -12.62 9.53
C GLN A 143 6.83 -11.15 9.10
N VAL A 144 5.65 -10.52 9.19
CA VAL A 144 5.44 -9.13 8.81
C VAL A 144 5.64 -8.19 10.01
N LEU A 145 6.35 -7.10 9.76
CA LEU A 145 6.46 -5.94 10.62
C LEU A 145 5.60 -4.81 10.05
N ASP A 146 4.51 -4.48 10.75
CA ASP A 146 3.73 -3.27 10.51
C ASP A 146 4.43 -2.10 11.20
N PHE A 147 5.11 -1.30 10.38
CA PHE A 147 5.85 -0.13 10.80
C PHE A 147 5.05 1.14 10.47
N ARG A 148 4.75 1.94 11.51
CA ARG A 148 4.09 3.23 11.38
C ARG A 148 4.94 4.32 12.00
N ILE A 149 5.29 5.33 11.22
CA ILE A 149 5.97 6.53 11.70
C ILE A 149 4.96 7.34 12.53
N ARG A 150 5.23 7.46 13.83
CA ARG A 150 4.43 8.31 14.73
C ARG A 150 4.82 9.77 14.52
N CYS A 151 3.92 10.56 13.95
CA CYS A 151 4.10 12.00 13.79
C CYS A 151 3.71 12.77 15.06
N GLY A 152 4.34 13.93 15.28
CA GLY A 152 3.95 14.92 16.29
C GLY A 152 5.08 15.32 17.22
N MET A 153 4.88 16.46 17.92
CA MET A 153 5.90 17.09 18.75
C MET A 153 6.44 16.15 19.84
N LYS A 154 5.56 15.35 20.46
CA LYS A 154 5.94 14.33 21.47
C LYS A 154 6.88 13.24 20.95
N TYR A 155 6.94 13.03 19.64
CA TYR A 155 7.79 12.04 18.99
C TYR A 155 8.99 12.68 18.26
N GLY A 156 9.19 13.99 18.46
CA GLY A 156 10.34 14.73 17.92
C GLY A 156 10.17 15.25 16.50
N TYR A 157 8.93 15.40 16.03
CA TYR A 157 8.62 15.97 14.71
C TYR A 157 7.78 17.24 14.85
N ALA A 158 8.25 18.38 14.33
CA ALA A 158 7.35 19.51 14.09
C ALA A 158 6.44 19.19 12.88
N PRO A 159 5.28 19.86 12.74
CA PRO A 159 4.35 19.62 11.62
C PRO A 159 4.99 19.72 10.22
N SER A 160 6.02 20.56 10.06
CA SER A 160 6.80 20.78 8.84
C SER A 160 7.94 19.79 8.62
N ASP A 161 8.36 19.06 9.66
CA ASP A 161 9.65 18.35 9.67
C ASP A 161 9.55 16.88 9.26
N MET A 162 8.34 16.40 8.91
CA MET A 162 8.13 15.02 8.50
C MET A 162 8.29 14.88 6.98
N PRO A 163 9.47 14.48 6.45
CA PRO A 163 9.70 14.34 5.01
C PRO A 163 8.94 13.17 4.39
N VAL A 164 8.48 12.22 5.21
CA VAL A 164 7.77 11.03 4.72
C VAL A 164 6.29 11.36 4.55
N LYS A 165 5.81 11.23 3.31
CA LYS A 165 4.41 11.44 2.96
C LYS A 165 3.51 10.35 3.53
N ALA A 166 2.28 10.71 3.87
CA ALA A 166 1.24 9.71 4.08
C ALA A 166 0.93 9.01 2.75
N LYS A 167 0.60 7.71 2.78
CA LYS A 167 0.23 6.94 1.58
C LYS A 167 -1.01 7.54 0.89
N ARG A 168 -1.86 8.22 1.67
CA ARG A 168 -2.98 9.05 1.23
C ARG A 168 -2.84 10.44 1.83
N SER A 169 -2.98 11.48 1.02
CA SER A 169 -3.21 12.82 1.57
C SER A 169 -4.68 12.95 1.96
N THR A 170 -4.98 13.42 3.17
CA THR A 170 -6.34 13.76 3.62
C THR A 170 -7.05 14.78 2.72
N TYR A 171 -6.30 15.53 1.91
CA TYR A 171 -6.78 16.59 1.02
C TYR A 171 -7.12 16.12 -0.41
N ASN A 172 -6.78 14.90 -0.82
CA ASN A 172 -7.10 14.36 -2.16
C ASN A 172 -8.17 13.26 -2.10
N TYR A 173 -9.15 13.36 -1.19
CA TYR A 173 -10.28 12.45 -1.19
C TYR A 173 -11.19 12.77 -2.39
N SER A 174 -10.96 12.10 -3.52
CA SER A 174 -11.94 12.08 -4.60
C SER A 174 -13.05 11.10 -4.20
N LEU A 175 -14.26 11.63 -3.96
CA LEU A 175 -15.42 10.79 -3.75
C LEU A 175 -15.58 9.86 -4.97
N PRO A 176 -15.96 8.59 -4.81
CA PRO A 176 -16.18 7.65 -5.93
C PRO A 176 -17.21 8.10 -6.97
N ILE A 177 -17.87 9.24 -6.74
CA ILE A 177 -18.96 9.83 -7.52
C ILE A 177 -18.45 10.97 -8.41
N THR A 178 -17.25 11.52 -8.17
CA THR A 178 -16.68 12.58 -9.01
C THR A 178 -15.95 11.99 -10.22
N VAL A 179 -16.69 11.83 -11.32
CA VAL A 179 -16.10 11.59 -12.65
C VAL A 179 -15.30 12.83 -13.04
N LYS A 180 -13.99 12.83 -12.79
CA LYS A 180 -13.08 13.78 -13.46
C LYS A 180 -13.06 13.37 -14.92
N LYS A 181 -13.79 14.11 -15.75
CA LYS A 181 -13.79 13.98 -17.20
C LYS A 181 -12.35 14.27 -17.65
N THR A 182 -11.57 13.23 -17.94
CA THR A 182 -10.26 13.42 -18.58
C THR A 182 -10.54 14.03 -19.94
N THR A 183 -10.02 15.23 -20.17
CA THR A 183 -9.99 15.86 -21.48
C THR A 183 -9.24 14.91 -22.41
N SER A 184 -9.95 14.28 -23.33
CA SER A 184 -9.36 13.47 -24.39
C SER A 184 -8.40 14.36 -25.17
N GLN A 185 -7.09 14.12 -25.06
CA GLN A 185 -6.14 14.68 -26.01
C GLN A 185 -6.55 14.20 -27.41
N LEU A 186 -6.83 15.16 -28.29
CA LEU A 186 -7.07 14.90 -29.71
C LEU A 186 -5.79 14.30 -30.29
N VAL A 187 -5.84 13.01 -30.66
CA VAL A 187 -4.76 12.35 -31.37
C VAL A 187 -4.68 12.96 -32.77
N THR A 188 -3.69 13.82 -32.99
CA THR A 188 -3.33 14.31 -34.32
C THR A 188 -2.62 13.19 -35.09
N MET A 189 -3.29 12.70 -36.14
CA MET A 189 -2.79 11.68 -37.06
C MET A 189 -1.76 12.27 -38.05
N HIS A 190 -0.51 12.39 -37.62
CA HIS A 190 0.67 12.46 -38.50
C HIS A 190 1.79 11.75 -37.74
N ASP A 191 2.26 10.56 -38.11
CA ASP A 191 3.10 10.40 -39.28
C ASP A 191 3.15 8.91 -39.70
N LEU A 192 2.42 8.57 -40.77
CA LEU A 192 2.52 7.29 -41.47
C LEU A 192 3.10 7.57 -42.86
N LYS A 193 4.36 8.03 -42.94
CA LYS A 193 5.18 7.95 -44.16
C LYS A 193 6.64 8.36 -43.95
N GLN A 194 7.50 7.38 -43.66
CA GLN A 194 8.91 7.29 -44.09
C GLN A 194 9.41 5.93 -43.58
N GLY A 195 9.91 4.97 -44.36
CA GLY A 195 10.55 5.01 -45.67
C GLY A 195 11.70 4.01 -45.59
N LEU A 196 11.62 2.93 -46.36
CA LEU A 196 12.60 1.85 -46.46
C LEU A 196 14.02 2.39 -46.73
N GLY A 197 15.01 1.94 -45.96
CA GLY A 197 16.45 2.17 -46.20
C GLY A 197 17.32 1.18 -45.41
N PRO A 198 18.43 0.66 -45.98
CA PRO A 198 19.12 -0.52 -45.46
C PRO A 198 20.32 -0.21 -44.55
N SER A 199 20.55 -1.13 -43.59
CA SER A 199 21.82 -1.53 -42.97
C SER A 199 22.65 -0.50 -42.17
N GLY A 200 22.94 -0.86 -40.91
CA GLY A 200 24.18 -0.48 -40.23
C GLY A 200 24.06 0.38 -38.97
N SER A 201 23.73 -0.24 -37.84
CA SER A 201 24.52 -0.17 -36.59
C SER A 201 23.76 -0.84 -35.46
N ALA A 202 24.39 -1.85 -34.86
CA ALA A 202 23.92 -2.48 -33.64
C ALA A 202 24.11 -1.50 -32.48
N SER A 203 23.09 -0.70 -32.19
CA SER A 203 22.96 -0.02 -30.91
C SER A 203 22.33 -0.99 -29.92
N ALA A 204 22.97 -1.12 -28.76
CA ALA A 204 22.56 -1.97 -27.66
C ALA A 204 21.06 -1.82 -27.38
N GLN A 205 20.35 -2.94 -27.36
CA GLN A 205 18.98 -2.98 -26.87
C GLN A 205 18.99 -2.52 -25.40
N LYS A 206 18.71 -1.23 -25.18
CA LYS A 206 18.21 -0.76 -23.90
C LYS A 206 16.91 -1.51 -23.67
N SER A 207 16.95 -2.49 -22.76
CA SER A 207 15.75 -3.16 -22.26
C SER A 207 14.75 -2.09 -21.88
N SER A 208 13.57 -2.12 -22.51
CA SER A 208 12.44 -1.30 -22.12
C SER A 208 12.26 -1.38 -20.60
N PRO A 209 12.12 -0.26 -19.87
CA PRO A 209 11.85 -0.31 -18.44
C PRO A 209 10.59 -1.17 -18.23
N ASN A 210 10.67 -2.14 -17.31
CA ASN A 210 9.55 -3.00 -16.97
C ASN A 210 8.41 -2.14 -16.41
N LYS A 211 7.47 -1.74 -17.28
CA LYS A 211 6.41 -0.75 -17.02
C LYS A 211 5.61 -0.97 -15.72
N TYR A 212 5.56 -2.21 -15.21
CA TYR A 212 4.78 -2.60 -14.05
C TYR A 212 5.60 -2.97 -12.80
N LYS A 213 6.94 -2.97 -12.88
CA LYS A 213 7.80 -3.42 -11.78
C LYS A 213 7.98 -2.29 -10.76
N LEU A 214 7.62 -2.54 -9.51
CA LEU A 214 7.81 -1.57 -8.42
C LEU A 214 9.28 -1.46 -8.00
N LYS A 215 9.65 -0.31 -7.43
CA LYS A 215 10.96 -0.08 -6.79
C LYS A 215 11.12 -0.96 -5.54
N ASP A 216 12.35 -1.43 -5.29
CA ASP A 216 12.65 -2.31 -4.15
C ASP A 216 12.42 -1.63 -2.79
N SER A 217 12.56 -0.31 -2.72
CA SER A 217 12.29 0.49 -1.51
C SER A 217 10.86 0.35 -0.97
N VAL A 218 9.93 -0.18 -1.76
CA VAL A 218 8.53 -0.40 -1.36
C VAL A 218 8.40 -1.58 -0.38
N TYR A 219 9.34 -2.53 -0.37
CA TYR A 219 9.30 -3.70 0.52
C TYR A 219 10.63 -4.03 1.22
N ILE A 220 11.74 -3.39 0.82
CA ILE A 220 13.04 -3.52 1.47
C ILE A 220 13.33 -2.27 2.30
N PHE A 221 13.73 -2.46 3.56
CA PHE A 221 14.23 -1.39 4.41
C PHE A 221 15.76 -1.44 4.48
N GLN A 222 16.41 -0.32 4.21
CA GLN A 222 17.88 -0.17 4.25
C GLN A 222 18.28 0.96 5.19
N GLU A 223 19.45 0.81 5.83
CA GLU A 223 19.99 1.82 6.73
C GLU A 223 20.22 3.16 5.98
N GLY A 224 19.79 4.27 6.60
CA GLY A 224 19.92 5.62 6.02
C GLY A 224 18.90 5.97 4.92
N ALA A 225 18.03 5.03 4.52
CA ALA A 225 16.90 5.30 3.64
C ALA A 225 15.66 5.72 4.44
N LEU A 226 14.86 6.62 3.87
CA LEU A 226 13.56 6.96 4.43
C LEU A 226 12.49 6.05 3.80
N PRO A 227 11.56 5.51 4.59
CA PRO A 227 10.42 4.77 4.05
C PRO A 227 9.65 5.60 3.02
N PRO A 228 9.16 5.00 1.91
CA PRO A 228 8.38 5.74 0.92
C PRO A 228 7.08 6.34 1.47
N TYR A 229 6.49 5.69 2.48
CA TYR A 229 5.25 6.11 3.12
C TYR A 229 5.35 5.98 4.65
N ARG A 230 4.50 6.73 5.36
CA ARG A 230 4.46 6.71 6.84
C ARG A 230 4.07 5.36 7.44
N GLN A 231 3.33 4.54 6.68
CA GLN A 231 2.97 3.19 7.07
C GLN A 231 3.51 2.21 6.03
N MET A 232 4.28 1.24 6.50
CA MET A 232 4.93 0.23 5.68
C MET A 232 4.75 -1.16 6.31
N PHE A 233 4.68 -2.17 5.47
CA PHE A 233 4.65 -3.57 5.87
C PHE A 233 5.90 -4.24 5.31
N TYR A 234 6.87 -4.49 6.18
CA TYR A 234 8.13 -5.15 5.84
C TYR A 234 8.08 -6.61 6.28
N GLN A 235 8.75 -7.52 5.58
CA GLN A 235 9.02 -8.85 6.13
C GLN A 235 10.40 -8.86 6.77
N PHE A 236 10.62 -9.67 7.81
CA PHE A 236 11.89 -9.68 8.54
C PHE A 236 13.11 -9.97 7.66
N CYS A 237 12.97 -10.83 6.66
CA CYS A 237 14.03 -11.11 5.69
C CYS A 237 14.39 -9.92 4.77
N ASP A 238 13.51 -8.92 4.67
CA ASP A 238 13.68 -7.73 3.82
C ASP A 238 14.17 -6.50 4.64
N LEU A 239 14.52 -6.70 5.92
CA LEU A 239 15.10 -5.69 6.80
C LEU A 239 16.64 -5.75 6.73
N ASN A 240 17.25 -5.01 5.82
CA ASN A 240 18.70 -5.05 5.59
C ASN A 240 19.43 -4.12 6.58
N VAL A 241 19.32 -4.41 7.88
CA VAL A 241 19.98 -3.68 8.97
C VAL A 241 20.46 -4.67 10.03
N GLU A 242 21.75 -4.65 10.34
CA GLU A 242 22.37 -5.61 11.26
C GLU A 242 21.77 -5.56 12.67
N GLU A 243 21.44 -4.37 13.17
CA GLU A 243 20.81 -4.22 14.49
C GLU A 243 19.43 -4.89 14.56
N LEU A 244 18.61 -4.72 13.52
CA LEU A 244 17.29 -5.36 13.44
C LEU A 244 17.42 -6.87 13.30
N GLN A 245 18.34 -7.33 12.46
CA GLN A 245 18.61 -8.77 12.28
C GLN A 245 19.07 -9.42 13.58
N ARG A 246 19.94 -8.77 14.38
CA ARG A 246 20.33 -9.27 15.71
C ARG A 246 19.14 -9.47 16.65
N VAL A 247 18.15 -8.57 16.61
CA VAL A 247 16.93 -8.67 17.43
C VAL A 247 16.05 -9.84 16.95
N ILE A 248 15.89 -10.03 15.63
CA ILE A 248 15.12 -11.14 15.04
C ILE A 248 15.76 -12.49 15.35
N HIS A 249 17.08 -12.58 15.23
CA HIS A 249 17.86 -13.81 15.38
C HIS A 249 18.22 -14.15 16.84
N ARG A 250 17.79 -13.34 17.81
CA ARG A 250 18.10 -13.53 19.25
C ARG A 250 17.68 -14.90 19.78
N ASN A 251 16.62 -15.50 19.23
CA ASN A 251 16.05 -16.77 19.66
C ASN A 251 16.16 -17.88 18.60
N ASP A 252 17.09 -17.77 17.65
CA ASP A 252 17.33 -18.81 16.66
C ASP A 252 17.66 -20.15 17.32
N GLY A 253 16.93 -21.20 16.96
CA GLY A 253 17.12 -22.57 17.47
C GLY A 253 16.47 -22.82 18.84
N ALA A 254 15.83 -21.82 19.45
CA ALA A 254 15.12 -21.91 20.72
C ALA A 254 13.64 -21.56 20.58
N GLU A 255 13.09 -21.62 19.36
CA GLU A 255 11.67 -21.36 19.09
C GLU A 255 10.79 -22.53 19.58
N SER A 256 10.16 -22.35 20.75
CA SER A 256 9.33 -23.40 21.36
C SER A 256 7.85 -23.31 20.99
N SER A 257 7.32 -22.11 20.71
CA SER A 257 5.89 -21.92 20.43
C SER A 257 5.63 -20.77 19.47
N CYS A 258 4.61 -20.95 18.62
CA CYS A 258 4.14 -19.92 17.69
C CYS A 258 2.89 -19.24 18.24
N THR A 259 2.97 -17.95 18.55
CA THR A 259 1.84 -17.15 19.06
C THR A 259 1.21 -16.30 17.97
N GLU A 260 -0.05 -15.89 18.12
CA GLU A 260 -0.69 -15.00 17.13
C GLU A 260 -0.03 -13.61 17.07
N ARG A 261 0.46 -13.10 18.21
CA ARG A 261 1.04 -11.75 18.31
C ARG A 261 2.48 -11.68 17.82
N ASP A 262 3.34 -12.54 18.35
CA ASP A 262 4.79 -12.47 18.12
C ASP A 262 5.29 -13.59 17.18
N GLY A 263 4.43 -14.54 16.80
CA GLY A 263 4.82 -15.69 16.01
C GLY A 263 5.83 -16.54 16.74
N TRP A 264 6.93 -16.84 16.06
CA TRP A 264 8.07 -17.59 16.58
C TRP A 264 9.11 -16.71 17.28
N CYS A 265 8.89 -15.40 17.34
CA CYS A 265 9.77 -14.48 18.05
C CYS A 265 9.47 -14.43 19.55
N LEU A 266 10.42 -13.89 20.31
CA LEU A 266 10.20 -13.59 21.72
C LEU A 266 9.12 -12.50 21.88
N PRO A 267 8.42 -12.47 23.02
CA PRO A 267 7.46 -11.41 23.30
C PRO A 267 8.08 -10.01 23.15
N LYS A 268 7.35 -9.10 22.50
CA LYS A 268 7.75 -7.69 22.27
C LYS A 268 8.91 -7.49 21.28
N THR A 269 9.36 -8.53 20.58
CA THR A 269 10.37 -8.37 19.52
C THR A 269 9.91 -7.37 18.46
N THR A 270 8.63 -7.42 18.06
CA THR A 270 8.05 -6.50 17.07
C THR A 270 8.05 -5.04 17.54
N ASP A 271 7.88 -4.80 18.84
CA ASP A 271 7.92 -3.45 19.43
C ASP A 271 9.36 -2.93 19.51
N GLU A 272 10.31 -3.76 19.94
CA GLU A 272 11.75 -3.45 19.91
C GLU A 272 12.20 -3.05 18.48
N LEU A 273 11.79 -3.82 17.47
CA LEU A 273 12.07 -3.50 16.06
C LEU A 273 11.48 -2.15 15.62
N ARG A 274 10.23 -1.85 15.99
CA ARG A 274 9.57 -0.57 15.65
C ARG A 274 10.28 0.61 16.30
N ASP A 275 10.70 0.48 17.55
CA ASP A 275 11.36 1.55 18.28
C ASP A 275 12.77 1.82 17.73
N THR A 276 13.53 0.76 17.41
CA THR A 276 14.83 0.87 16.75
C THR A 276 14.71 1.51 15.36
N MET A 277 13.76 1.07 14.53
CA MET A 277 13.49 1.69 13.22
C MET A 277 13.11 3.18 13.35
N SER A 278 12.26 3.50 14.32
CA SER A 278 11.86 4.89 14.58
C SER A 278 13.04 5.76 15.03
N LEU A 279 13.99 5.21 15.78
CA LEU A 279 15.21 5.90 16.16
C LEU A 279 16.13 6.15 14.95
N MET A 280 16.37 5.14 14.12
CA MET A 280 17.19 5.25 12.91
C MET A 280 16.63 6.27 11.93
N ILE A 281 15.32 6.30 11.72
CA ILE A 281 14.67 7.27 10.83
C ILE A 281 14.82 8.69 11.39
N ARG A 282 14.63 8.89 12.70
CA ARG A 282 14.86 10.20 13.34
C ARG A 282 16.29 10.69 13.15
N GLN A 283 17.28 9.82 13.35
CA GLN A 283 18.69 10.14 13.12
C GLN A 283 18.95 10.50 11.66
N THR A 284 18.41 9.72 10.72
CA THR A 284 18.54 9.95 9.28
C THR A 284 17.95 11.32 8.86
N ILE A 285 16.77 11.68 9.40
CA ILE A 285 16.13 12.98 9.11
C ILE A 285 17.00 14.12 9.64
N ARG A 286 17.51 14.02 10.87
CA ARG A 286 18.39 15.03 11.48
C ARG A 286 19.68 15.21 10.68
N SER A 287 20.26 14.12 10.17
CA SER A 287 21.49 14.16 9.37
C SER A 287 21.28 14.73 7.97
N LYS A 288 20.16 14.40 7.30
CA LYS A 288 19.88 14.88 5.93
C LYS A 288 19.34 16.31 5.87
N ARG A 289 18.74 16.81 6.95
CA ARG A 289 18.21 18.18 7.05
C ARG A 289 18.66 18.86 8.35
N PRO A 290 19.96 19.14 8.51
CA PRO A 290 20.47 19.82 9.69
C PRO A 290 19.87 21.23 9.88
N ALA A 291 19.46 21.88 8.78
CA ALA A 291 18.83 23.20 8.78
C ALA A 291 17.45 23.27 9.48
N LEU A 292 16.75 22.14 9.65
CA LEU A 292 15.47 22.10 10.39
C LEU A 292 15.66 22.06 11.91
N PHE A 293 16.88 21.82 12.40
CA PHE A 293 17.18 21.65 13.82
C PHE A 293 18.20 22.66 14.36
N SER A 294 18.60 23.67 13.60
CA SER A 294 19.35 24.81 14.16
C SER A 294 18.38 25.75 14.88
N SER A 295 18.31 25.65 16.20
CA SER A 295 17.73 26.73 17.02
C SER A 295 18.51 28.02 16.77
N PRO A 296 17.84 29.18 16.56
CA PRO A 296 18.53 30.45 16.47
C PRO A 296 19.21 30.71 17.81
N THR A 297 20.54 30.72 17.79
CA THR A 297 21.34 31.25 18.89
C THR A 297 20.84 32.67 19.19
N LYS A 298 20.47 32.90 20.45
CA LYS A 298 20.06 34.19 20.99
C LYS A 298 20.94 35.31 20.47
N ALA A 299 20.38 36.19 19.65
CA ALA A 299 20.80 37.57 19.53
C ALA A 299 19.56 38.44 19.72
N ASP A 300 19.66 39.26 20.76
CA ASP A 300 18.70 40.22 21.28
C ASP A 300 18.51 41.43 20.34
N SER A 301 17.40 42.16 20.53
CA SER A 301 16.96 43.41 19.84
C SER A 301 16.43 43.26 18.40
N GLY A 302 15.22 43.68 17.99
CA GLY A 302 14.14 44.46 18.60
C GLY A 302 13.12 44.85 17.50
N LYS A 303 11.82 44.80 17.83
CA LYS A 303 10.61 45.47 17.28
C LYS A 303 10.39 45.75 15.77
N GLU A 304 9.10 45.59 15.41
CA GLU A 304 8.30 46.26 14.34
C GLU A 304 8.55 45.78 12.90
N GLN A 305 7.60 45.63 11.95
CA GLN A 305 6.16 45.88 11.83
C GLN A 305 5.67 45.10 10.58
N LEU A 306 4.39 44.70 10.55
CA LEU A 306 3.68 44.14 9.40
C LEU A 306 3.74 45.05 8.16
N THR A 307 4.10 44.50 7.00
CA THR A 307 3.65 44.96 5.68
C THR A 307 3.60 43.75 4.74
N GLY A 308 2.48 43.61 4.02
CA GLY A 308 2.30 42.60 2.99
C GLY A 308 2.44 43.23 1.61
N GLU A 309 3.10 42.51 0.72
CA GLU A 309 3.08 42.62 -0.75
C GLU A 309 3.50 41.21 -1.21
N SER A 310 2.60 40.39 -1.78
CA SER A 310 2.25 40.36 -3.20
C SER A 310 3.48 40.36 -4.11
N GLY A 311 3.96 39.16 -4.42
CA GLY A 311 4.90 38.88 -5.50
C GLY A 311 4.53 37.52 -6.07
N GLU A 312 3.75 37.55 -7.15
CA GLU A 312 3.60 36.45 -8.10
C GLU A 312 4.96 36.29 -8.79
N ASP A 313 5.55 35.10 -8.72
CA ASP A 313 6.52 34.64 -9.71
C ASP A 313 6.21 33.15 -9.93
N ASP A 314 5.51 32.92 -11.04
CA ASP A 314 5.28 31.62 -11.66
C ASP A 314 6.60 31.14 -12.25
N GLU A 315 7.26 30.19 -11.57
CA GLU A 315 8.23 29.31 -12.21
C GLU A 315 7.56 27.93 -12.39
N GLU A 316 6.94 27.76 -13.55
CA GLU A 316 6.51 26.46 -14.09
C GLU A 316 7.78 25.63 -14.38
N GLU A 317 8.27 24.90 -13.38
CA GLU A 317 9.13 23.74 -13.63
C GLU A 317 8.24 22.61 -14.15
N ASP A 318 8.17 22.50 -15.47
CA ASP A 318 7.71 21.33 -16.21
C ASP A 318 8.61 20.12 -15.86
N GLU A 319 8.38 19.52 -14.69
CA GLU A 319 8.75 18.13 -14.47
C GLU A 319 7.80 17.27 -15.30
N GLU A 320 8.28 16.82 -16.46
CA GLU A 320 7.69 15.71 -17.20
C GLU A 320 7.44 14.55 -16.22
N GLU A 321 6.21 14.42 -15.71
CA GLU A 321 5.77 13.22 -15.01
C GLU A 321 5.84 12.08 -16.04
N GLU A 322 7.00 11.39 -16.11
CA GLU A 322 7.02 10.01 -16.56
C GLU A 322 5.91 9.31 -15.77
N ASP A 323 4.94 8.72 -16.48
CA ASP A 323 3.84 7.91 -15.93
C ASP A 323 4.39 6.69 -15.17
N GLU A 324 5.10 6.92 -14.06
CA GLU A 324 5.53 5.94 -13.09
C GLU A 324 4.25 5.44 -12.43
N PHE A 325 3.96 4.15 -12.59
CA PHE A 325 2.77 3.50 -12.06
C PHE A 325 2.63 3.79 -10.55
N LYS A 326 1.85 4.82 -10.20
CA LYS A 326 1.56 5.19 -8.81
C LYS A 326 0.73 4.06 -8.19
N PRO A 327 1.18 3.44 -7.07
CA PRO A 327 0.40 2.43 -6.37
C PRO A 327 -1.03 2.92 -6.13
N SER A 328 -2.01 2.06 -6.43
CA SER A 328 -3.44 2.35 -6.30
C SER A 328 -3.77 3.03 -4.96
N ASP A 329 -4.53 4.12 -5.07
CA ASP A 329 -5.08 4.87 -3.95
C ASP A 329 -6.22 4.07 -3.25
N GLY A 330 -5.95 2.91 -2.64
CA GLY A 330 -6.90 2.21 -1.72
C GLY A 330 -6.52 2.12 -0.21
N SER A 331 -7.47 2.49 0.69
CA SER A 331 -7.53 2.55 2.18
C SER A 331 -6.24 2.73 3.04
N GLU A 332 -6.34 3.29 4.26
CA GLU A 332 -5.26 3.25 5.27
C GLU A 332 -4.94 1.80 5.73
N ASN A 333 -5.91 0.91 5.54
CA ASN A 333 -5.75 -0.52 5.72
C ASN A 333 -5.40 -1.16 4.37
N GLU A 334 -4.10 -1.29 4.10
CA GLU A 334 -3.58 -1.99 2.91
C GLU A 334 -4.16 -3.40 2.77
N MET A 335 -4.26 -4.11 3.90
CA MET A 335 -4.91 -5.42 3.95
C MET A 335 -6.39 -5.39 3.54
N GLU A 336 -7.15 -4.40 3.99
CA GLU A 336 -8.57 -4.28 3.64
C GLU A 336 -8.74 -3.96 2.15
N THR A 337 -7.89 -3.08 1.62
CA THR A 337 -7.83 -2.79 0.18
C THR A 337 -7.47 -4.04 -0.63
N GLU A 338 -6.50 -4.81 -0.16
CA GLU A 338 -6.12 -6.07 -0.80
C GLU A 338 -7.24 -7.09 -0.70
N MET A 339 -7.90 -7.25 0.44
CA MET A 339 -9.04 -8.17 0.55
C MET A 339 -10.20 -7.75 -0.33
N LEU A 340 -10.53 -6.46 -0.40
CA LEU A 340 -11.56 -5.89 -1.29
C LEU A 340 -11.27 -6.15 -2.77
N ASP A 341 -10.01 -6.39 -3.10
CA ASP A 341 -9.63 -6.84 -4.42
C ASP A 341 -10.16 -8.28 -4.66
N TYR A 342 -10.12 -9.18 -3.69
CA TYR A 342 -10.47 -10.60 -3.92
C TYR A 342 -11.85 -11.05 -3.44
N VAL A 343 -12.57 -10.22 -2.68
CA VAL A 343 -13.93 -10.46 -2.17
C VAL A 343 -15.01 -10.01 -3.15
#